data_AF-A0A3D4HGX1-F1
#
_entry.id   AF-A0A3D4HGX1-F1
#
_cell.length_a   1.000
_cell.length_b   1.000
_cell.length_c   1.000
_cell.angle_alpha   90.00
_cell.angle_beta   90.00
_cell.angle_gamma   90.00
#
_symmetry.space_group_name_H-M   'P 1'
#
loop_
_entity.id
_entity.type
_entity.pdbx_description
1 polymer ?
#
loop_
_entity_poly.entity_id
_entity_poly.type
_entity_poly.pdbx_seq_one_letter_code
_entity_poly.pdbx_strand_id
1 'polypeptide(L)'
;MPELVETPEITAERALVIRCNRLLGSALVDANLISNDALEIAYEKMRQMVESGNFESASILTALIFEQKALEENELIEYTLKNHDVGLIDLRHYTFDELPKGCDLRKCYMTWTIPFAQRDGCFFMSTGYYLSPAIVSYWENLLNAPILWHISSMRSIMIALKKLSNIENRSLQEAGLENKIEPTEETQTLTAKPSQN
;
A
#
# COMPACT_ATOMS: atom_id res chain seq x y z
N MET A 1 3.26 7.50 27.09
CA MET A 1 2.77 7.07 25.77
C MET A 1 1.26 7.07 25.84
N PRO A 2 0.54 7.67 24.88
CA PRO A 2 -0.90 7.49 24.82
C PRO A 2 -1.16 6.02 24.47
N GLU A 3 -1.94 5.36 25.32
CA GLU A 3 -2.48 4.02 25.06
C GLU A 3 -3.38 4.16 23.83
N LEU A 4 -3.02 3.51 22.72
CA LEU A 4 -3.83 3.51 21.50
C LEU A 4 -5.17 2.88 21.87
N VAL A 5 -6.23 3.70 21.88
CA VAL A 5 -7.60 3.22 22.11
C VAL A 5 -7.93 2.26 20.97
N GLU A 6 -8.01 0.96 21.28
CA GLU A 6 -8.29 -0.08 20.29
C GLU A 6 -9.71 0.10 19.74
N THR A 7 -9.82 0.63 18.53
CA THR A 7 -11.07 0.64 17.79
C THR A 7 -11.27 -0.72 17.10
N PRO A 8 -12.53 -1.15 16.85
CA PRO A 8 -12.81 -2.40 16.12
C PRO A 8 -12.12 -2.48 14.75
N GLU A 9 -11.94 -1.33 14.09
CA GLU A 9 -11.24 -1.21 12.82
C GLU A 9 -9.75 -1.54 12.95
N ILE A 10 -9.06 -0.95 13.93
CA ILE A 10 -7.65 -1.24 14.21
C ILE A 10 -7.45 -2.73 14.56
N THR A 11 -8.42 -3.33 15.26
CA THR A 11 -8.40 -4.78 15.56
C THR A 11 -8.51 -5.63 14.30
N ALA A 12 -9.38 -5.27 13.35
CA ALA A 12 -9.56 -6.00 12.10
C ALA A 12 -8.33 -5.89 11.19
N GLU A 13 -7.71 -4.72 11.12
CA GLU A 13 -6.48 -4.48 10.36
C GLU A 13 -5.30 -5.25 10.92
N ARG A 14 -5.13 -5.23 12.25
CA ARG A 14 -4.14 -6.05 12.94
C ARG A 14 -4.33 -7.53 12.61
N ALA A 15 -5.57 -8.02 12.65
CA ALA A 15 -5.89 -9.41 12.32
C ALA A 15 -5.54 -9.74 10.86
N LEU A 16 -5.83 -8.84 9.92
CA LEU A 16 -5.50 -9.01 8.50
C LEU A 16 -3.99 -9.11 8.29
N VAL A 17 -3.21 -8.14 8.78
CA VAL A 17 -1.75 -8.11 8.63
C VAL A 17 -1.10 -9.38 9.19
N ILE A 18 -1.49 -9.79 10.41
CA ILE A 18 -0.97 -11.00 11.04
C ILE A 18 -1.32 -12.23 10.19
N ARG A 19 -2.57 -12.36 9.76
CA ARG A 19 -3.03 -13.52 8.98
C ARG A 19 -2.30 -13.62 7.64
N CYS A 20 -2.18 -12.52 6.92
CA CYS A 20 -1.52 -12.45 5.61
C CYS A 20 -0.04 -12.85 5.70
N ASN A 21 0.69 -12.29 6.67
CA ASN A 21 2.08 -12.65 6.91
C ASN A 21 2.21 -14.09 7.42
N ARG A 22 1.27 -14.58 8.24
CA ARG A 22 1.29 -15.97 8.74
C ARG A 22 1.22 -16.99 7.60
N LEU A 23 0.24 -16.82 6.71
CA LEU A 23 0.04 -17.76 5.60
C LEU A 23 1.14 -17.64 4.55
N LEU A 24 1.69 -16.44 4.34
CA LEU A 24 2.86 -16.27 3.48
C LEU A 24 4.06 -17.07 4.00
N GLY A 25 4.38 -16.93 5.30
CA GLY A 25 5.53 -17.61 5.88
C GLY A 25 5.44 -19.13 5.79
N SER A 26 4.25 -19.69 6.05
CA SER A 26 3.99 -21.11 5.82
C SER A 26 4.29 -21.51 4.37
N ALA A 27 3.76 -20.77 3.40
CA ALA A 27 3.97 -21.06 1.98
C ALA A 27 5.45 -20.95 1.57
N LEU A 28 6.22 -20.02 2.15
CA LEU A 28 7.66 -19.90 1.88
C LEU A 28 8.46 -21.10 2.43
N VAL A 29 8.10 -21.59 3.63
CA VAL A 29 8.72 -22.80 4.21
C VAL A 29 8.34 -24.03 3.40
N ASP A 30 7.06 -24.18 3.04
CA ASP A 30 6.56 -25.30 2.23
C ASP A 30 7.22 -25.34 0.84
N ALA A 31 7.51 -24.17 0.27
CA ALA A 31 8.26 -24.01 -0.98
C ALA A 31 9.77 -24.25 -0.84
N ASN A 32 10.29 -24.49 0.37
CA ASN A 32 11.72 -24.57 0.70
C ASN A 32 12.51 -23.31 0.33
N LEU A 33 11.87 -22.13 0.34
CA LEU A 33 12.52 -20.86 0.05
C LEU A 33 13.18 -20.26 1.30
N ILE A 34 12.74 -20.65 2.49
CA ILE A 34 13.30 -20.23 3.79
C ILE A 34 13.28 -21.38 4.80
N SER A 35 14.04 -21.25 5.89
CA SER A 35 13.96 -22.15 7.06
C SER A 35 12.91 -21.66 8.08
N ASN A 36 12.49 -22.58 8.97
CA ASN A 36 11.63 -22.21 10.12
C ASN A 36 12.31 -21.18 11.04
N ASP A 37 13.62 -21.35 11.30
CA ASP A 37 14.38 -20.43 12.16
C ASP A 37 14.37 -18.98 11.61
N ALA A 38 14.56 -18.82 10.30
CA ALA A 38 14.49 -17.52 9.64
C ALA A 38 13.08 -16.92 9.71
N LEU A 39 12.06 -17.78 9.58
CA LEU A 39 10.66 -17.37 9.67
C LEU A 39 10.29 -16.87 11.08
N GLU A 40 10.74 -17.54 12.13
CA GLU A 40 10.51 -17.11 13.52
C GLU A 40 11.09 -15.72 13.79
N ILE A 41 12.33 -15.47 13.34
CA ILE A 41 12.99 -14.16 13.47
C ILE A 41 12.23 -13.09 12.68
N ALA A 42 11.73 -13.42 11.48
CA ALA A 42 10.95 -12.49 10.67
C ALA A 42 9.61 -12.14 11.32
N TYR A 43 8.93 -13.13 11.93
CA TYR A 43 7.68 -12.90 12.63
C TYR A 43 7.84 -12.02 13.85
N GLU A 44 8.91 -12.20 14.62
CA GLU A 44 9.16 -11.39 15.81
C GLU A 44 9.30 -9.90 15.42
N LYS A 45 10.07 -9.61 14.37
CA LYS A 45 10.20 -8.24 13.84
C LYS A 45 8.88 -7.67 13.33
N MET A 46 8.12 -8.45 12.57
CA MET A 46 6.80 -8.02 12.07
C MET A 46 5.84 -7.74 13.23
N ARG A 47 5.84 -8.57 14.28
CA ARG A 47 5.00 -8.41 15.46
C ARG A 47 5.31 -7.11 16.21
N GLN A 48 6.58 -6.77 16.38
CA GLN A 48 6.99 -5.49 16.98
C GLN A 48 6.45 -4.28 16.20
N MET A 49 6.41 -4.36 14.87
CA MET A 49 5.80 -3.31 14.03
C MET A 49 4.28 -3.23 14.23
N VAL A 50 3.61 -4.37 14.32
CA VAL A 50 2.17 -4.44 14.58
C VAL A 50 1.80 -3.91 15.98
N GLU A 51 2.59 -4.25 17.00
CA GLU A 51 2.38 -3.80 18.39
C GLU A 51 2.61 -2.30 18.56
N SER A 52 3.54 -1.72 17.79
CA SER A 52 3.74 -0.27 17.74
C SER A 52 2.72 0.48 16.88
N GLY A 53 1.75 -0.23 16.27
CA GLY A 53 0.74 0.35 15.37
C GLY A 53 1.27 0.73 13.98
N ASN A 54 2.51 0.35 13.66
CA ASN A 54 3.12 0.61 12.36
C ASN A 54 2.82 -0.53 11.37
N PHE A 55 1.58 -0.57 10.89
CA PHE A 55 1.13 -1.60 9.95
C PHE A 55 1.81 -1.49 8.57
N GLU A 56 2.24 -0.30 8.17
CA GLU A 56 2.91 -0.06 6.88
C GLU A 56 4.26 -0.77 6.78
N SER A 57 4.96 -0.88 7.91
CA SER A 57 6.24 -1.59 8.02
C SER A 57 6.09 -3.07 8.42
N ALA A 58 4.87 -3.55 8.70
CA ALA A 58 4.63 -4.90 9.20
C ALA A 58 4.68 -5.95 8.07
N SER A 59 5.90 -6.37 7.71
CA SER A 59 6.17 -7.23 6.56
C SER A 59 7.25 -8.27 6.87
N ILE A 60 6.92 -9.56 6.78
CA ILE A 60 7.95 -10.62 6.90
C ILE A 60 8.90 -10.64 5.72
N LEU A 61 8.46 -10.26 4.51
CA LEU A 61 9.34 -10.20 3.34
C LEU A 61 10.44 -9.15 3.50
N THR A 62 10.13 -8.01 4.12
CA THR A 62 11.12 -6.97 4.39
C THR A 62 12.23 -7.52 5.29
N ALA A 63 11.85 -8.22 6.37
CA ALA A 63 12.79 -8.83 7.28
C ALA A 63 13.61 -9.95 6.62
N LEU A 64 12.96 -10.85 5.86
CA LEU A 64 13.61 -11.99 5.22
C LEU A 64 14.58 -11.57 4.11
N ILE A 65 14.18 -10.65 3.24
CA ILE A 65 14.97 -10.23 2.06
C ILE A 65 16.07 -9.25 2.45
N PHE A 66 15.73 -8.17 3.15
CA PHE A 66 16.67 -7.05 3.34
C PHE A 66 17.51 -7.18 4.61
N GLU A 67 16.89 -7.60 5.71
CA GLU A 67 17.55 -7.58 7.02
C GLU A 67 18.32 -8.87 7.30
N GLN A 68 17.67 -10.02 7.08
CA GLN A 68 18.24 -11.33 7.33
C GLN A 68 19.00 -11.87 6.12
N LYS A 69 18.62 -11.46 4.90
CA LYS A 69 19.09 -12.06 3.63
C LYS A 69 18.90 -13.58 3.63
N ALA A 70 17.80 -14.03 4.21
CA ALA A 70 17.42 -15.44 4.30
C ALA A 70 16.52 -15.89 3.14
N LEU A 71 16.06 -14.93 2.33
CA LEU A 71 15.25 -15.15 1.13
C LEU A 71 15.83 -14.34 -0.03
N GLU A 72 16.18 -15.01 -1.12
CA GLU A 72 16.54 -14.36 -2.36
C GLU A 72 15.27 -13.98 -3.14
N GLU A 73 15.07 -12.69 -3.38
CA GLU A 73 13.84 -12.18 -4.01
C GLU A 73 13.62 -12.75 -5.41
N ASN A 74 14.70 -12.95 -6.18
CA ASN A 74 14.61 -13.53 -7.52
C ASN A 74 14.11 -14.98 -7.46
N GLU A 75 14.54 -15.77 -6.47
CA GLU A 75 14.08 -17.16 -6.31
C GLU A 75 12.59 -17.21 -5.98
N LEU A 76 12.09 -16.29 -5.14
CA LEU A 76 10.66 -16.15 -4.88
C LEU A 76 9.87 -15.80 -6.15
N ILE A 77 10.36 -14.83 -6.93
CA ILE A 77 9.72 -14.40 -8.18
C ILE A 77 9.68 -15.56 -9.18
N GLU A 78 10.81 -16.23 -9.41
CA GLU A 78 10.91 -17.37 -10.32
C GLU A 78 10.03 -18.54 -9.89
N TYR A 79 10.05 -18.88 -8.59
CA TYR A 79 9.17 -19.89 -8.03
C TYR A 79 7.70 -19.55 -8.31
N THR A 80 7.31 -18.29 -8.09
CA THR A 80 5.92 -17.89 -8.25
C THR A 80 5.48 -17.95 -9.72
N LEU A 81 6.29 -17.45 -10.65
CA LEU A 81 5.99 -17.51 -12.09
C LEU A 81 5.93 -18.93 -12.63
N LYS A 82 6.73 -19.84 -12.08
CA LYS A 82 6.77 -21.24 -12.52
C LYS A 82 5.55 -22.03 -12.06
N ASN A 83 5.04 -21.74 -10.87
CA ASN A 83 4.00 -22.55 -10.22
C ASN A 83 2.60 -21.93 -10.30
N HIS A 84 2.47 -20.67 -10.72
CA HIS A 84 1.21 -19.95 -10.75
C HIS A 84 1.03 -19.16 -12.04
N ASP A 85 -0.22 -19.01 -12.47
CA ASP A 85 -0.59 -18.21 -13.63
C ASP A 85 -0.69 -16.72 -13.24
N VAL A 86 0.48 -16.08 -13.18
CA VAL A 86 0.61 -14.66 -12.85
C VAL A 86 1.57 -13.96 -13.80
N GLY A 87 1.31 -12.67 -14.05
CA GLY A 87 2.25 -11.82 -14.79
C GLY A 87 3.40 -11.32 -13.92
N LEU A 88 4.42 -10.73 -14.54
CA LEU A 88 5.46 -9.96 -13.87
C LEU A 88 5.33 -8.49 -14.32
N ILE A 89 5.38 -7.55 -13.37
CA ILE A 89 5.34 -6.13 -13.68
C ILE A 89 6.36 -5.35 -12.86
N ASP A 90 6.84 -4.24 -13.42
CA ASP A 90 7.65 -3.24 -12.72
C ASP A 90 6.91 -1.91 -12.64
N LEU A 91 6.58 -1.48 -11.43
CA LEU A 91 5.81 -0.27 -11.13
C LEU A 91 6.70 0.98 -10.96
N ARG A 92 8.02 0.83 -11.00
CA ARG A 92 8.96 1.96 -10.81
C ARG A 92 8.76 3.05 -11.85
N HIS A 93 8.35 2.69 -13.05
CA HIS A 93 8.07 3.61 -14.15
C HIS A 93 6.58 3.78 -14.44
N TYR A 94 5.71 3.07 -13.71
CA TYR A 94 4.27 3.24 -13.84
C TYR A 94 3.83 4.59 -13.27
N THR A 95 2.97 5.28 -13.99
CA THR A 95 2.35 6.54 -13.57
C THR A 95 0.98 6.23 -13.01
N PHE A 96 0.72 6.69 -11.79
CA PHE A 96 -0.57 6.58 -11.14
C PHE A 96 -1.23 7.95 -11.18
N ASP A 97 -2.49 8.00 -11.59
CA ASP A 97 -3.33 9.19 -11.46
C ASP A 97 -4.10 9.13 -10.14
N GLU A 98 -4.77 8.00 -9.89
CA GLU A 98 -5.47 7.69 -8.64
C GLU A 98 -5.54 6.16 -8.43
N LEU A 99 -5.97 5.73 -7.25
CA LEU A 99 -6.31 4.33 -7.01
C LEU A 99 -7.66 3.99 -7.66
N PRO A 100 -7.83 2.77 -8.22
CA PRO A 100 -9.13 2.32 -8.68
C PRO A 100 -10.20 2.37 -7.57
N LYS A 101 -11.47 2.57 -7.97
CA LYS A 101 -12.58 2.67 -7.02
C LYS A 101 -12.69 1.42 -6.14
N GLY A 102 -12.93 1.63 -4.84
CA GLY A 102 -13.00 0.55 -3.84
C GLY A 102 -11.65 0.17 -3.23
N CYS A 103 -10.55 0.70 -3.76
CA CYS A 103 -9.21 0.56 -3.20
C CYS A 103 -8.83 1.81 -2.42
N ASP A 104 -8.01 1.64 -1.37
CA ASP A 104 -7.36 2.74 -0.66
C ASP A 104 -5.92 2.38 -0.32
N LEU A 105 -5.13 3.40 0.01
CA LEU A 105 -3.71 3.25 0.26
C LEU A 105 -3.42 2.40 1.50
N ARG A 106 -4.26 2.47 2.53
CA ARG A 106 -4.09 1.71 3.77
C ARG A 106 -4.18 0.21 3.52
N LYS A 107 -5.15 -0.22 2.70
CA LYS A 107 -5.27 -1.62 2.25
C LYS A 107 -4.04 -2.07 1.44
N CYS A 108 -3.49 -1.18 0.63
CA CYS A 108 -2.28 -1.46 -0.15
C CYS A 108 -1.08 -1.72 0.77
N TYR A 109 -0.90 -0.93 1.83
CA TYR A 109 0.15 -1.15 2.83
C TYR A 109 -0.02 -2.45 3.60
N MET A 110 -1.23 -2.73 4.11
CA MET A 110 -1.48 -3.94 4.91
C MET A 110 -1.26 -5.24 4.13
N THR A 111 -1.43 -5.20 2.81
CA THR A 111 -1.38 -6.39 1.95
C THR A 111 -0.20 -6.38 0.97
N TRP A 112 0.63 -5.34 0.99
CA TRP A 112 1.74 -5.17 0.03
C TRP A 112 1.32 -5.40 -1.42
N THR A 113 0.14 -4.87 -1.76
CA THR A 113 -0.52 -5.10 -3.04
C THR A 113 -1.00 -3.78 -3.63
N ILE A 114 -0.73 -3.57 -4.91
CA ILE A 114 -0.98 -2.34 -5.64
C ILE A 114 -1.95 -2.62 -6.79
N PRO A 115 -3.17 -2.10 -6.74
CA PRO A 115 -4.02 -2.04 -7.92
C PRO A 115 -3.46 -0.94 -8.84
N PHE A 116 -3.00 -1.32 -10.02
CA PHE A 116 -2.36 -0.38 -10.95
C PHE A 116 -3.24 -0.03 -12.14
N ALA A 117 -4.23 -0.85 -12.48
CA ALA A 117 -5.21 -0.52 -13.51
C ALA A 117 -6.57 -1.18 -13.24
N GLN A 118 -7.61 -0.62 -13.86
CA GLN A 118 -8.92 -1.23 -13.99
C GLN A 118 -9.41 -1.03 -15.42
N ARG A 119 -9.81 -2.11 -16.10
CA ARG A 119 -10.31 -2.05 -17.49
C ARG A 119 -11.45 -3.05 -17.65
N ASP A 120 -12.57 -2.61 -18.22
CA ASP A 120 -13.74 -3.44 -18.50
C ASP A 120 -14.22 -4.25 -17.28
N GLY A 121 -14.17 -3.64 -16.08
CA GLY A 121 -14.54 -4.27 -14.82
C GLY A 121 -13.51 -5.25 -14.25
N CYS A 122 -12.38 -5.48 -14.93
CA CYS A 122 -11.27 -6.30 -14.45
C CYS A 122 -10.22 -5.44 -13.75
N PHE A 123 -9.76 -5.87 -12.59
CA PHE A 123 -8.67 -5.23 -11.83
C PHE A 123 -7.33 -5.86 -12.18
N PHE A 124 -6.31 -5.02 -12.27
CA PHE A 124 -4.93 -5.44 -12.46
C PHE A 124 -4.17 -5.14 -11.18
N MET A 125 -3.70 -6.18 -10.52
CA MET A 125 -3.09 -6.09 -9.20
C MET A 125 -1.66 -6.61 -9.23
N SER A 126 -0.75 -5.88 -8.60
CA SER A 126 0.63 -6.29 -8.39
C SER A 126 0.85 -6.56 -6.90
N THR A 127 1.43 -7.70 -6.54
CA THR A 127 1.72 -8.02 -5.14
C THR A 127 3.09 -8.67 -4.97
N GLY A 128 3.72 -8.41 -3.83
CA GLY A 128 4.93 -9.15 -3.40
C GLY A 128 4.56 -10.43 -2.64
N TYR A 129 3.29 -10.59 -2.31
CA TYR A 129 2.77 -11.54 -1.34
C TYR A 129 1.84 -12.57 -2.00
N TYR A 130 2.01 -12.86 -3.29
CA TYR A 130 1.07 -13.70 -4.03
C TYR A 130 0.89 -15.10 -3.40
N LEU A 131 1.95 -15.66 -2.80
CA LEU A 131 1.90 -16.94 -2.09
C LEU A 131 1.06 -16.90 -0.79
N SER A 132 0.59 -15.73 -0.36
CA SER A 132 -0.35 -15.61 0.75
C SER A 132 -1.80 -15.79 0.27
N PRO A 133 -2.44 -16.95 0.50
CA PRO A 133 -3.84 -17.15 0.09
C PRO A 133 -4.80 -16.18 0.80
N ALA A 134 -4.43 -15.65 1.97
CA ALA A 134 -5.22 -14.63 2.65
C ALA A 134 -5.27 -13.31 1.88
N ILE A 135 -4.19 -12.92 1.19
CA ILE A 135 -4.15 -11.67 0.40
C ILE A 135 -4.96 -11.84 -0.87
N VAL A 136 -4.79 -12.95 -1.57
CA VAL A 136 -5.56 -13.26 -2.78
C VAL A 136 -7.06 -13.26 -2.45
N SER A 137 -7.45 -14.03 -1.43
CA SER A 137 -8.85 -14.10 -0.97
C SER A 137 -9.37 -12.74 -0.48
N TYR A 138 -8.54 -11.93 0.17
CA TYR A 138 -8.95 -10.63 0.68
C TYR A 138 -9.36 -9.70 -0.46
N TRP A 139 -8.52 -9.57 -1.49
CA TRP A 139 -8.79 -8.69 -2.61
C TRP A 139 -9.91 -9.19 -3.52
N GLU A 140 -9.98 -10.50 -3.76
CA GLU A 140 -11.08 -11.11 -4.54
C GLU A 140 -12.44 -10.85 -3.89
N ASN A 141 -12.54 -11.01 -2.56
CA ASN A 141 -13.78 -10.74 -1.82
C ASN A 141 -14.09 -9.24 -1.73
N LEU A 142 -13.07 -8.40 -1.56
CA LEU A 142 -13.25 -6.95 -1.46
C LEU A 142 -13.78 -6.35 -2.76
N LEU A 143 -13.20 -6.74 -3.88
CA LEU A 143 -13.51 -6.16 -5.19
C LEU A 143 -14.69 -6.85 -5.86
N ASN A 144 -14.94 -8.12 -5.51
CA ASN A 144 -16.02 -8.95 -6.08
C ASN A 144 -16.06 -8.86 -7.62
N ALA A 145 -14.88 -8.91 -8.23
CA ALA A 145 -14.65 -8.69 -9.65
C ALA A 145 -13.43 -9.51 -10.12
N PRO A 146 -13.28 -9.78 -11.43
CA PRO A 146 -12.10 -10.46 -11.95
C PRO A 146 -10.81 -9.70 -11.64
N ILE A 147 -9.79 -10.44 -11.22
CA ILE A 147 -8.45 -9.90 -10.92
C ILE A 147 -7.42 -10.60 -11.81
N LEU A 148 -6.59 -9.80 -12.50
CA LEU A 148 -5.39 -10.26 -13.17
C LEU A 148 -4.18 -9.97 -12.29
N TRP A 149 -3.65 -11.04 -11.71
CA TRP A 149 -2.54 -11.00 -10.77
C TRP A 149 -1.19 -10.87 -11.47
N HIS A 150 -0.39 -9.96 -10.95
CA HIS A 150 1.00 -9.77 -11.31
C HIS A 150 1.83 -9.80 -10.03
N ILE A 151 3.06 -10.26 -10.14
CA ILE A 151 4.07 -10.10 -9.10
C ILE A 151 5.01 -8.95 -9.45
N SER A 152 5.62 -8.39 -8.42
CA SER A 152 6.64 -7.35 -8.53
C SER A 152 7.67 -7.53 -7.43
N SER A 153 8.87 -6.98 -7.64
CA SER A 153 9.82 -6.84 -6.54
C SER A 153 9.27 -5.94 -5.43
N MET A 154 9.68 -6.20 -4.20
CA MET A 154 9.44 -5.37 -3.02
C MET A 154 9.86 -3.92 -3.30
N ARG A 155 11.00 -3.71 -3.97
CA ARG A 155 11.45 -2.37 -4.36
C ARG A 155 10.45 -1.66 -5.29
N SER A 156 9.89 -2.38 -6.25
CA SER A 156 8.85 -1.86 -7.15
C SER A 156 7.60 -1.45 -6.38
N ILE A 157 7.15 -2.30 -5.45
CA ILE A 157 5.96 -2.04 -4.60
C ILE A 157 6.19 -0.85 -3.66
N MET A 158 7.35 -0.78 -2.98
CA MET A 158 7.69 0.35 -2.10
C MET A 158 7.67 1.69 -2.85
N ILE A 159 8.21 1.70 -4.07
CA ILE A 159 8.20 2.91 -4.92
C ILE A 159 6.76 3.28 -5.32
N ALA A 160 5.93 2.29 -5.67
CA ALA A 160 4.52 2.53 -6.00
C ALA A 160 3.73 3.09 -4.80
N LEU A 161 3.87 2.49 -3.61
CA LEU A 161 3.26 2.98 -2.37
C LEU A 161 3.64 4.43 -2.09
N LYS A 162 4.93 4.77 -2.24
CA LYS A 162 5.41 6.14 -2.08
C LYS A 162 4.78 7.11 -3.09
N LYS A 163 4.64 6.71 -4.35
CA LYS A 163 3.98 7.54 -5.38
C LYS A 163 2.52 7.79 -5.04
N LEU A 164 1.79 6.74 -4.65
CA LEU A 164 0.38 6.83 -4.27
C LEU A 164 0.17 7.70 -3.03
N SER A 165 1.03 7.57 -2.02
CA SER A 165 1.02 8.45 -0.84
C SER A 165 1.23 9.92 -1.21
N ASN A 166 2.13 10.22 -2.13
CA ASN A 166 2.34 11.60 -2.59
C ASN A 166 1.12 12.16 -3.34
N ILE A 167 0.40 11.32 -4.09
CA ILE A 167 -0.83 11.70 -4.79
C ILE A 167 -1.93 12.01 -3.78
N GLU A 168 -2.19 11.09 -2.84
CA GLU A 168 -3.20 11.26 -1.80
C GLU A 168 -2.95 12.53 -0.96
N ASN A 169 -1.69 12.75 -0.54
CA ASN A 169 -1.30 13.95 0.18
C ASN A 169 -1.54 15.25 -0.62
N ARG A 170 -1.29 15.23 -1.94
CA ARG A 170 -1.56 16.38 -2.81
C ARG A 170 -3.05 16.64 -2.92
N SER A 171 -3.86 15.60 -3.15
CA SER A 171 -5.32 15.73 -3.23
C SER A 171 -5.92 16.27 -1.94
N LEU A 172 -5.39 15.87 -0.77
CA LEU A 172 -5.81 16.41 0.53
C LEU A 172 -5.41 17.89 0.71
N GLN A 173 -4.24 18.29 0.22
CA GLN A 173 -3.83 19.70 0.25
C GLN A 173 -4.70 20.57 -0.66
N GLU A 174 -4.97 20.11 -1.88
CA GLU A 174 -5.83 20.79 -2.85
C GLU A 174 -7.27 20.94 -2.32
N ALA A 175 -7.83 19.88 -1.73
CA ALA A 175 -9.14 19.91 -1.07
C ALA A 175 -9.19 20.83 0.16
N GLY A 176 -8.04 21.10 0.80
CA GLY A 176 -7.89 22.03 1.92
C GLY A 176 -7.57 23.49 1.54
N LEU A 177 -7.32 23.78 0.25
CA LEU A 177 -6.82 25.08 -0.22
C LEU A 177 -7.89 25.97 -0.92
N GLU A 178 -9.13 25.52 -1.09
CA GLU A 178 -10.21 26.36 -1.69
C GLU A 178 -10.88 27.36 -0.73
N ASN A 179 -10.52 27.40 0.57
CA ASN A 179 -11.15 28.31 1.54
C ASN A 179 -10.40 29.64 1.80
N LYS A 180 -9.55 30.11 0.88
CA LYS A 180 -8.97 31.47 0.97
C LYS A 180 -8.77 32.14 -0.40
N ILE A 181 -9.85 32.51 -1.08
CA ILE A 181 -9.82 33.68 -1.98
C ILE A 181 -11.19 34.39 -1.93
N GLU A 182 -11.30 35.45 -1.12
CA GLU A 182 -12.12 36.61 -1.51
C GLU A 182 -11.15 37.76 -1.83
N PRO A 183 -11.11 38.26 -3.07
CA PRO A 183 -10.65 39.60 -3.36
C PRO A 183 -11.89 40.50 -3.38
N THR A 184 -12.16 41.23 -2.32
CA THR A 184 -13.16 42.31 -2.37
C THR A 184 -12.53 43.50 -3.09
N GLU A 185 -12.71 43.57 -4.40
CA GLU A 185 -12.68 44.85 -5.12
C GLU A 185 -13.99 45.59 -4.82
N GLU A 186 -13.92 46.68 -4.07
CA GLU A 186 -14.86 47.78 -4.25
C GLU A 186 -14.13 48.96 -4.89
N THR A 187 -14.58 49.25 -6.10
CA THR A 187 -14.09 50.28 -7.00
C THR A 187 -15.09 51.45 -7.01
N GLN A 188 -14.57 52.68 -6.86
CA GLN A 188 -15.13 53.99 -7.28
C GLN A 188 -16.28 54.61 -6.43
N THR A 189 -16.27 55.88 -6.05
CA THR A 189 -16.24 57.05 -6.97
C THR A 189 -15.93 58.39 -6.27
N LEU A 190 -15.40 59.33 -7.06
CA LEU A 190 -15.08 60.73 -6.80
C LEU A 190 -16.24 61.58 -6.22
N THR A 191 -15.92 62.67 -5.49
CA THR A 191 -16.26 64.05 -5.91
C THR A 191 -15.40 65.11 -5.21
N ALA A 192 -15.14 66.18 -5.96
CA ALA A 192 -14.26 67.34 -5.75
C ALA A 192 -14.66 68.27 -4.58
N LYS A 193 -13.81 69.15 -4.03
CA LYS A 193 -13.33 70.41 -4.66
C LYS A 193 -12.24 71.12 -3.79
N PRO A 194 -11.55 72.14 -4.35
CA PRO A 194 -10.30 72.72 -3.84
C PRO A 194 -10.52 73.95 -2.97
N SER A 195 -9.50 74.37 -2.20
CA SER A 195 -9.20 75.79 -1.95
C SER A 195 -7.83 75.99 -1.30
N GLN A 196 -7.22 77.08 -1.75
CA GLN A 196 -5.92 77.63 -1.39
C GLN A 196 -5.91 78.16 0.05
N ASN A 197 -4.75 78.07 0.72
CA ASN A 197 -3.96 79.22 1.20
C ASN A 197 -2.61 78.74 1.73
#